data_AF-A0AA38JPH5-F1
#
_entry.id   AF-A0AA38JPH5-F1
#
_cell.length_a   1.000
_cell.length_b   1.000
_cell.length_c   1.000
_cell.angle_alpha   90.00
_cell.angle_beta   90.00
_cell.angle_gamma   90.00
#
_symmetry.space_group_name_H-M   'P 1'
#
loop_
_entity.id
_entity.type
_entity.pdbx_description
1 polymer ?
#
loop_
_entity_poly.entity_id
_entity_poly.type
_entity_poly.pdbx_seq_one_letter_code
_entity_poly.pdbx_strand_id
1 'polypeptide(L)'
;MARYSPRIACFIGLQTGRIVLDYVMRSRPKSERPTFSPGLQPYKLVHSKPRNGSAEAGSETVFYSIPSTSGKTQGYQIPDKVKLFTQLGVDLKMLKDGNLVTANLVEIMP
;
A
#
# COMPACT_ATOMS: atom_id res chain seq x y z
N MET A 1 3.58 -3.73 -10.97
CA MET A 1 4.23 -2.88 -9.94
C MET A 1 5.75 -2.85 -10.12
N ALA A 2 6.44 -3.99 -10.18
CA ALA A 2 7.90 -4.06 -10.33
C ALA A 2 8.50 -3.30 -11.53
N ARG A 3 7.83 -3.27 -12.68
CA ARG A 3 8.32 -2.56 -13.88
C ARG A 3 8.26 -1.04 -13.81
N TYR A 4 7.22 -0.49 -13.20
CA TYR A 4 6.91 0.95 -13.22
C TYR A 4 7.29 1.68 -11.93
N SER A 5 7.59 0.93 -10.86
CA SER A 5 8.03 1.43 -9.55
C SER A 5 7.24 2.67 -9.06
N PRO A 6 5.90 2.59 -8.97
CA PRO A 6 5.12 3.70 -8.45
C PRO A 6 5.44 3.93 -6.97
N ARG A 7 5.29 5.16 -6.47
CA ARG A 7 5.47 5.43 -5.04
C ARG A 7 4.42 4.71 -4.19
N ILE A 8 3.16 4.75 -4.64
CA ILE A 8 2.04 4.06 -3.99
C ILE A 8 1.30 3.21 -5.01
N ALA A 9 1.01 1.96 -4.65
CA ALA A 9 0.08 1.07 -5.33
C ALA A 9 -1.20 0.95 -4.51
N CYS A 10 -2.30 1.57 -4.96
CA CYS A 10 -3.57 1.54 -4.26
C CYS A 10 -4.53 0.52 -4.88
N PHE A 11 -5.00 -0.44 -4.08
CA PHE A 11 -6.07 -1.36 -4.45
C PHE A 11 -7.43 -0.70 -4.20
N ILE A 12 -8.19 -0.49 -5.28
CA ILE A 12 -9.58 -0.06 -5.20
C ILE A 12 -10.47 -1.30 -5.07
N GLY A 13 -10.93 -1.55 -3.85
CA GLY A 13 -11.61 -2.79 -3.46
C GLY A 13 -10.84 -3.53 -2.38
N LEU A 14 -11.45 -3.64 -1.20
CA LEU A 14 -10.82 -4.23 -0.02
C LEU A 14 -10.50 -5.72 -0.17
N GLN A 15 -11.31 -6.45 -0.94
CA GLN A 15 -11.09 -7.88 -1.15
C GLN A 15 -9.74 -8.15 -1.84
N THR A 16 -9.37 -7.34 -2.82
CA THR A 16 -8.07 -7.45 -3.51
C THR A 16 -6.93 -7.19 -2.53
N GLY A 17 -7.01 -6.12 -1.74
CA GLY A 17 -6.02 -5.80 -0.71
C GLY A 17 -5.83 -6.93 0.30
N ARG A 18 -6.93 -7.54 0.75
CA ARG A 18 -6.93 -8.67 1.69
C ARG A 18 -6.26 -9.91 1.10
N ILE A 19 -6.60 -10.27 -0.13
CA ILE A 19 -5.97 -11.41 -0.82
C ILE A 19 -4.45 -11.22 -0.94
N VAL A 20 -4.01 -10.01 -1.30
CA VAL A 20 -2.59 -9.70 -1.41
C VAL A 20 -1.91 -9.76 -0.04
N LEU A 21 -2.52 -9.22 1.01
CA LEU A 21 -1.98 -9.31 2.37
C LEU A 21 -1.81 -10.77 2.80
N ASP A 22 -2.84 -11.59 2.61
CA ASP A 22 -2.80 -13.01 2.98
C ASP A 22 -1.72 -13.76 2.19
N TYR A 23 -1.55 -13.44 0.91
CA TYR A 23 -0.50 -14.01 0.07
C TYR A 23 0.91 -13.60 0.52
N VAL A 24 1.12 -12.31 0.82
CA VAL A 24 2.42 -11.77 1.26
C VAL A 24 2.80 -12.35 2.63
N MET A 25 1.84 -12.47 3.54
CA MET A 25 2.07 -12.94 4.91
C MET A 25 1.95 -14.46 5.05
N ARG A 26 1.82 -15.21 3.94
CA ARG A 26 1.52 -16.65 3.98
C ARG A 26 2.57 -17.50 4.71
N SER A 27 3.82 -17.05 4.71
CA SER A 27 4.94 -17.71 5.40
C SER A 27 5.01 -17.38 6.89
N ARG A 28 4.31 -16.33 7.36
CA ARG A 28 4.30 -15.95 8.77
C ARG A 28 3.26 -16.73 9.57
N PRO A 29 3.52 -17.02 10.87
CA PRO A 29 2.52 -17.57 11.78
C PRO A 29 1.25 -16.71 11.81
N LYS A 30 0.07 -17.34 11.91
CA LYS A 30 -1.22 -16.61 11.93
C LYS A 30 -1.30 -15.57 13.06
N SER A 31 -0.68 -15.83 14.21
CA SER A 31 -0.61 -14.92 15.36
C SER A 31 0.16 -13.63 15.09
N GLU A 32 1.06 -13.65 14.12
CA GLU A 32 1.88 -12.50 13.73
C GLU A 32 1.33 -11.76 12.50
N ARG A 33 0.26 -12.27 11.89
CA ARG A 33 -0.33 -11.64 10.70
C ARG A 33 -1.14 -10.42 11.13
N PRO A 34 -0.85 -9.24 10.58
CA PRO A 34 -1.64 -8.05 10.88
C PRO A 34 -3.08 -8.24 10.41
N THR A 35 -4.01 -7.69 11.17
CA THR A 35 -5.42 -7.67 10.76
C THR A 35 -5.58 -6.73 9.57
N PHE A 36 -6.32 -7.16 8.55
CA PHE A 36 -6.58 -6.33 7.39
C PHE A 36 -7.39 -5.08 7.76
N SER A 37 -6.90 -3.91 7.35
CA SER A 37 -7.60 -2.63 7.47
C SER A 37 -7.47 -1.81 6.18
N PRO A 38 -8.46 -0.99 5.83
CA PRO A 38 -8.29 0.04 4.80
C PRO A 38 -7.14 1.00 5.20
N GLY A 39 -6.49 1.56 4.20
CA GLY A 39 -5.34 2.45 4.39
C GLY A 39 -4.02 1.83 3.93
N LEU A 40 -2.92 2.33 4.50
CA LEU A 40 -1.57 1.83 4.29
C LEU A 40 -1.48 0.35 4.70
N GLN A 41 -0.90 -0.46 3.83
CA GLN A 41 -0.73 -1.89 4.06
C GLN A 41 0.63 -2.19 4.69
N PRO A 42 0.74 -3.25 5.50
CA PRO A 42 1.91 -3.56 6.33
C PRO A 42 3.06 -4.22 5.52
N TYR A 43 3.15 -3.90 4.23
CA TYR A 43 4.16 -4.44 3.33
C TYR A 43 4.50 -3.42 2.23
N LYS A 44 5.72 -3.56 1.70
CA LYS A 44 6.27 -2.73 0.63
C LYS A 44 7.04 -3.58 -0.36
N LEU A 45 7.16 -3.10 -1.59
CA LEU A 45 7.99 -3.71 -2.63
C LEU A 45 9.26 -2.87 -2.79
N VAL A 46 10.42 -3.49 -2.59
CA VAL A 46 11.72 -2.84 -2.77
C VAL A 46 12.22 -3.14 -4.19
N HIS A 47 12.54 -2.10 -4.96
CA HIS A 47 13.00 -2.24 -6.34
C HIS A 47 14.54 -2.29 -6.37
N SER A 48 15.09 -3.33 -6.98
CA SER A 48 16.54 -3.51 -7.13
C SER A 48 17.18 -2.55 -8.15
N LYS A 49 16.37 -1.92 -9.02
CA LYS A 49 16.84 -0.96 -10.02
C LYS A 49 16.37 0.45 -9.68
N PRO A 50 17.25 1.46 -9.73
CA PRO A 50 16.88 2.84 -9.53
C PRO A 50 15.92 3.30 -10.63
N ARG A 51 14.96 4.12 -10.24
CA ARG A 51 14.01 4.77 -11.16
C ARG A 51 14.80 5.72 -12.06
N ASN A 52 14.78 5.48 -13.37
CA ASN A 52 15.30 6.40 -14.41
C ASN A 52 16.65 7.06 -14.11
N GLY A 53 17.70 6.29 -13.82
CA GLY A 53 19.09 6.79 -13.83
C GLY A 53 19.48 7.77 -12.72
N SER A 54 18.60 8.10 -11.77
CA SER A 54 19.00 8.80 -10.54
C SER A 54 19.57 7.79 -9.55
N ALA A 55 20.86 7.94 -9.23
CA ALA A 55 21.67 7.07 -8.37
C ALA A 55 21.33 7.22 -6.87
N GLU A 56 20.04 7.26 -6.52
CA GLU A 56 19.58 7.32 -5.13
C GLU A 56 18.93 6.00 -4.73
N ALA A 57 19.19 5.63 -3.48
CA ALA A 57 18.90 4.36 -2.83
C ALA A 57 17.52 3.76 -3.21
N GLY A 58 17.47 2.42 -3.27
CA GLY A 58 16.35 1.59 -3.71
C GLY A 58 14.98 2.26 -3.70
N SER A 59 14.39 2.41 -4.90
CA SER A 59 12.99 2.87 -4.98
C SER A 59 12.13 1.85 -4.24
N GLU A 60 11.16 2.32 -3.47
CA GLU A 60 10.16 1.46 -2.84
C GLU A 60 8.74 1.82 -3.32
N THR A 61 7.87 0.81 -3.38
CA THR A 61 6.44 0.97 -3.59
C THR A 61 5.73 0.54 -2.31
N VAL A 62 5.03 1.47 -1.66
CA VAL A 62 4.13 1.13 -0.56
C VAL A 62 2.75 0.77 -1.12
N PHE A 63 2.01 -0.06 -0.39
CA PHE A 63 0.69 -0.51 -0.81
C PHE A 63 -0.40 0.14 0.03
N TYR A 64 -1.53 0.41 -0.60
CA TYR A 64 -2.71 1.03 0.02
C TYR A 64 -3.95 0.24 -0.36
N SER A 65 -4.98 0.22 0.48
CA SER A 65 -6.28 -0.39 0.15
C SER A 65 -7.42 0.52 0.53
N ILE A 66 -8.33 0.79 -0.40
CA ILE A 66 -9.51 1.64 -0.20
C ILE A 66 -10.75 0.85 -0.63
N PRO A 67 -11.93 1.07 -0.02
CA PRO A 67 -13.19 0.52 -0.50
C PRO A 67 -13.41 0.73 -2.00
N SER A 68 -14.17 -0.18 -2.60
CA SER A 68 -14.54 -0.03 -4.01
C SER A 68 -15.28 1.30 -4.21
N THR A 69 -14.99 1.98 -5.31
CA THR A 69 -15.71 3.20 -5.72
C THR A 69 -17.14 2.91 -6.17
N SER A 70 -17.50 1.63 -6.33
CA SER A 70 -18.88 1.21 -6.67
C SER A 70 -19.89 1.70 -5.62
N GLY A 71 -21.00 2.27 -6.11
CA GLY A 71 -22.15 2.64 -5.30
C GLY A 71 -22.85 1.45 -4.62
N LYS A 72 -22.54 0.22 -5.03
CA LYS A 72 -23.06 -1.01 -4.41
C LYS A 72 -22.32 -1.41 -3.12
N THR A 73 -21.22 -0.72 -2.78
CA THR A 73 -20.40 -1.06 -1.60
C THR A 73 -21.18 -0.75 -0.32
N GLN A 74 -21.68 -1.79 0.34
CA GLN A 74 -22.25 -1.66 1.68
C GLN A 74 -21.13 -1.51 2.72
N GLY A 75 -21.38 -0.75 3.79
CA GLY A 75 -20.43 -0.54 4.89
C GLY A 75 -19.44 0.62 4.72
N TYR A 76 -19.41 1.30 3.56
CA TYR A 76 -18.64 2.53 3.37
C TYR A 76 -19.47 3.55 2.58
N GLN A 77 -19.91 4.61 3.28
CA GLN A 77 -20.62 5.71 2.68
C GLN A 77 -19.66 6.64 1.94
N ILE A 78 -20.19 7.56 1.13
CA ILE A 78 -19.38 8.53 0.38
C ILE A 78 -18.40 9.29 1.30
N PRO A 79 -18.80 9.79 2.49
CA PRO A 79 -17.87 10.48 3.39
C PRO A 79 -16.69 9.61 3.85
N ASP A 80 -16.94 8.32 4.10
CA ASP A 80 -15.88 7.38 4.52
C ASP A 80 -14.85 7.19 3.41
N LYS A 81 -15.31 7.07 2.16
CA LYS A 81 -14.44 6.95 0.99
C LYS A 81 -13.64 8.24 0.77
N VAL A 82 -14.29 9.40 0.87
CA VAL A 82 -13.62 10.70 0.76
C VAL A 82 -12.51 10.81 1.81
N LYS A 83 -12.78 10.46 3.07
CA LYS A 83 -11.77 10.47 4.15
C LYS A 83 -10.55 9.61 3.80
N LEU A 84 -10.76 8.40 3.27
CA LEU A 84 -9.67 7.49 2.89
C LEU A 84 -8.86 8.01 1.69
N PHE A 85 -9.52 8.61 0.70
CA PHE A 85 -8.82 9.23 -0.43
C PHE A 85 -8.06 10.49 -0.02
N THR A 86 -8.60 11.29 0.89
CA THR A 86 -7.89 12.44 1.46
C THR A 86 -6.65 11.98 2.22
N GLN A 87 -6.77 10.94 3.05
CA GLN A 87 -5.63 10.38 3.78
C GLN A 87 -4.55 9.83 2.83
N LEU A 88 -4.95 9.13 1.76
CA LEU A 88 -4.02 8.69 0.72
C LEU A 88 -3.23 9.86 0.11
N GLY A 89 -3.88 11.01 -0.12
CA GLY A 89 -3.21 12.23 -0.60
C GLY A 89 -2.19 12.79 0.39
N VAL A 90 -2.53 12.79 1.68
CA VAL A 90 -1.63 13.19 2.78
C VAL A 90 -0.41 12.27 2.83
N ASP A 91 -0.64 10.95 2.83
CA ASP A 91 0.44 9.95 2.92
C ASP A 91 1.34 10.00 1.68
N LEU A 92 0.79 10.26 0.50
CA LEU A 92 1.59 10.48 -0.71
C LEU A 92 2.49 11.71 -0.58
N LYS A 93 2.00 12.79 0.03
CA LYS A 93 2.82 13.99 0.27
C LYS A 93 3.93 13.67 1.28
N MET A 94 3.60 13.02 2.39
CA MET A 94 4.60 12.59 3.38
C MET A 94 5.66 11.67 2.76
N LEU A 95 5.27 10.76 1.87
CA LEU A 95 6.21 9.87 1.18
C LEU A 95 7.10 10.64 0.18
N LYS A 96 6.60 11.68 -0.47
CA LYS A 96 7.40 12.56 -1.34
C LYS A 96 8.41 13.38 -0.54
N ASP A 97 8.02 13.79 0.65
CA ASP A 97 8.82 14.63 1.54
C ASP A 97 9.79 13.78 2.41
N GLY A 98 9.75 12.45 2.32
CA GLY A 98 10.59 11.53 3.09
C GLY A 98 10.16 11.33 4.56
N ASN A 99 8.96 11.79 4.92
CA ASN A 99 8.45 11.82 6.29
C ASN A 99 7.55 10.61 6.65
N LEU A 100 7.19 9.78 5.66
CA LEU A 100 6.39 8.57 5.93
C LEU A 100 7.31 7.45 6.40
N VAL A 101 7.07 6.92 7.60
CA VAL A 101 7.88 5.82 8.16
C VAL A 101 7.51 4.50 7.45
N THR A 102 8.42 3.99 6.64
CA THR A 102 8.25 2.73 5.89
C THR A 102 9.21 1.62 6.33
N ALA A 103 10.09 1.89 7.29
CA ALA A 103 11.13 0.96 7.75
C ALA A 103 10.55 -0.32 8.41
N ASN A 104 9.38 -0.22 9.03
CA ASN A 104 8.74 -1.34 9.74
C ASN A 104 7.83 -2.19 8.83
N LEU A 105 7.73 -1.86 7.54
CA LEU A 105 6.89 -2.60 6.60
C LEU A 105 7.60 -3.87 6.13
N VAL A 106 6.84 -4.94 5.95
CA VAL A 106 7.39 -6.20 5.43
C VAL A 106 7.85 -6.01 3.99
N GLU A 107 9.11 -6.30 3.73
CA GLU A 107 9.70 -6.15 2.41
C GLU A 107 9.35 -7.35 1.52
N ILE A 108 8.86 -7.05 0.33
CA ILE A 108 8.66 -7.98 -0.76
C ILE A 108 9.76 -7.69 -1.77
N MET A 109 10.49 -8.72 -2.18
CA MET A 109 11.43 -8.65 -3.29
C MET A 109 10.75 -9.16 -4.56
N PRO A 110 10.92 -8.47 -5.71
CA PRO A 110 10.36 -8.89 -7.00
C PRO A 110 11.04 -10.13 -7.58
#